data_AF-A0A833PFK3-F1
#
_entry.id   AF-A0A833PFK3-F1
#
_cell.length_a   1.000
_cell.length_b   1.000
_cell.length_c   1.000
_cell.angle_alpha   90.00
_cell.angle_beta   90.00
_cell.angle_gamma   90.00
#
_symmetry.space_group_name_H-M   'P 1'
#
loop_
_entity.id
_entity.type
_entity.pdbx_description
1 polymer ?
#
loop_
_entity_poly.entity_id
_entity_poly.type
_entity_poly.pdbx_seq_one_letter_code
_entity_poly.pdbx_strand_id
1 'polypeptide(L)'
;MLLIKQVYKRFIALLQIKSLYAKYGIDITYENWPCIGLPDAILADRAELFCHQVENLEKSFSIRLENAPPYRGDLKPIVESRFKLIQAEFKPFAKGVVQDVITKKRGGKDYRLDATLNLDEFTKIILLSVLKYNQFHQINNYDRDIDLPQDLPAVPMALWNWGIQHRTGKLRTASDQAVYVALLPREKATLSNRGLKIFGVTYTCPELYEKGWLHRQNTINRPKFLYAAYDPSNAEKIYVFYEQSSLKYWEATISDYSREFKGYSFWEVWQINSVQKKLLKNKI
;
A
#
# COMPACT_ATOMS: atom_id res chain seq x y z
N MET A 1 7.63 18.17 -10.25
CA MET A 1 6.94 16.86 -10.40
C MET A 1 7.90 15.69 -10.11
N LEU A 2 8.58 15.69 -8.95
CA LEU A 2 9.81 14.88 -8.73
C LEU A 2 9.75 13.90 -7.54
N LEU A 3 8.60 13.77 -6.89
CA LEU A 3 8.34 12.78 -5.83
C LEU A 3 6.99 12.08 -5.99
N ILE A 4 6.27 12.34 -7.08
CA ILE A 4 4.95 11.76 -7.32
C ILE A 4 5.07 10.27 -7.66
N LYS A 5 6.24 9.78 -8.12
CA LYS A 5 6.44 8.34 -8.43
C LYS A 5 6.57 7.42 -7.22
N GLN A 6 6.92 7.92 -6.04
CA GLN A 6 6.89 7.11 -4.81
C GLN A 6 5.56 7.20 -4.04
N VAL A 7 4.69 8.17 -4.39
CA VAL A 7 3.32 8.27 -3.86
C VAL A 7 2.42 7.14 -4.40
N TYR A 8 2.88 6.39 -5.40
CA TYR A 8 2.13 5.36 -6.10
C TYR A 8 1.53 4.26 -5.26
N LYS A 9 2.04 4.06 -4.05
CA LYS A 9 1.52 3.01 -3.18
C LYS A 9 0.68 3.51 -2.02
N ARG A 10 0.62 4.82 -1.77
CA ARG A 10 -0.05 5.37 -0.59
C ARG A 10 -0.61 6.76 -0.85
N PHE A 11 -1.69 6.83 -1.64
CA PHE A 11 -2.69 7.89 -1.45
C PHE A 11 -3.40 7.61 -0.12
N ILE A 12 -2.72 7.92 0.96
CA ILE A 12 -3.18 7.70 2.31
C ILE A 12 -3.56 9.06 2.86
N ALA A 13 -4.80 9.19 3.31
CA ALA A 13 -5.27 10.39 3.97
C ALA A 13 -4.42 10.73 5.19
N LEU A 14 -4.30 12.03 5.52
CA LEU A 14 -3.43 12.53 6.59
C LEU A 14 -3.58 11.76 7.90
N LEU A 15 -4.80 11.35 8.27
CA LEU A 15 -5.05 10.61 9.52
C LEU A 15 -4.37 9.25 9.55
N GLN A 16 -4.33 8.55 8.42
CA GLN A 16 -3.64 7.26 8.31
C GLN A 16 -2.12 7.42 8.25
N ILE A 17 -1.60 8.52 7.69
CA ILE A 17 -0.16 8.83 7.76
C ILE A 17 0.21 9.19 9.19
N LYS A 18 -0.58 10.03 9.85
CA LYS A 18 -0.37 10.40 11.25
C LYS A 18 -0.39 9.17 12.17
N SER A 19 -1.34 8.24 11.98
CA SER A 19 -1.38 7.01 12.76
C SER A 19 -0.19 6.09 12.48
N LEU A 20 0.28 6.01 11.23
CA LEU A 20 1.50 5.27 10.87
C LEU A 20 2.73 5.85 11.58
N TYR A 21 2.94 7.16 11.52
CA TYR A 21 4.08 7.83 12.18
C TYR A 21 4.00 7.71 13.70
N ALA A 22 2.80 7.86 14.27
CA ALA A 22 2.56 7.69 15.71
C ALA A 22 2.89 6.28 16.20
N LYS A 23 2.64 5.22 15.41
CA LYS A 23 3.03 3.83 15.73
C LYS A 23 4.54 3.70 16.00
N TYR A 24 5.37 4.55 15.36
CA TYR A 24 6.82 4.57 15.53
C TYR A 24 7.30 5.70 16.47
N GLY A 25 6.38 6.32 17.21
CA GLY A 25 6.65 7.40 18.16
C GLY A 25 7.11 8.70 17.51
N ILE A 26 6.65 8.98 16.29
CA ILE A 26 6.91 10.23 15.57
C ILE A 26 5.59 11.01 15.51
N ASP A 27 5.55 12.19 16.13
CA ASP A 27 4.42 13.10 15.96
C ASP A 27 4.64 13.98 14.73
N ILE A 28 3.60 14.10 13.91
CA ILE A 28 3.62 14.92 12.69
C ILE A 28 2.43 15.87 12.70
N THR A 29 2.69 17.11 12.27
CA THR A 29 1.66 18.13 12.05
C THR A 29 1.23 18.17 10.60
N TYR A 30 0.17 18.93 10.31
CA TYR A 30 -0.25 19.18 8.94
C TYR A 30 0.85 19.85 8.10
N GLU A 31 1.65 20.75 8.69
CA GLU A 31 2.75 21.41 7.95
C GLU A 31 3.84 20.41 7.54
N ASN A 32 4.02 19.32 8.28
CA ASN A 32 5.00 18.29 7.93
C ASN A 32 4.53 17.41 6.76
N TRP A 33 3.20 17.33 6.54
CA TRP A 33 2.60 16.52 5.49
C TRP A 33 1.27 17.13 5.00
N PRO A 34 1.32 18.19 4.17
CA PRO A 34 0.12 18.92 3.74
C PRO A 34 -0.69 18.19 2.65
N CYS A 35 -0.25 17.02 2.20
CA CYS A 35 -0.88 16.28 1.12
C CYS A 35 -2.19 15.61 1.57
N ILE A 36 -3.32 16.31 1.39
CA ILE A 36 -4.68 15.81 1.64
C ILE A 36 -5.46 15.79 0.34
N GLY A 37 -6.17 14.69 0.08
CA GLY A 37 -7.14 14.59 -1.01
C GLY A 37 -6.64 13.79 -2.20
N LEU A 38 -7.56 13.54 -3.14
CA LEU A 38 -7.29 12.76 -4.34
C LEU A 38 -6.88 13.69 -5.49
N PRO A 39 -5.83 13.32 -6.26
CA PRO A 39 -5.43 14.09 -7.44
C PRO A 39 -6.43 13.87 -8.58
N ASP A 40 -6.43 14.79 -9.55
CA ASP A 40 -7.23 14.66 -10.77
C ASP A 40 -6.63 13.62 -11.75
N ALA A 41 -5.30 13.46 -11.73
CA ALA A 41 -4.59 12.46 -12.52
C ALA A 41 -3.37 11.88 -11.77
N ILE A 42 -3.05 10.61 -12.04
CA ILE A 42 -1.82 9.94 -11.63
C ILE A 42 -1.02 9.63 -12.89
N LEU A 43 0.14 10.27 -13.02
CA LEU A 43 1.04 10.08 -14.15
C LEU A 43 2.03 8.97 -13.89
N ALA A 44 2.19 8.05 -14.84
CA ALA A 44 2.90 6.83 -14.54
C ALA A 44 3.49 5.96 -15.65
N ASP A 45 4.45 5.09 -15.26
CA ASP A 45 5.18 4.23 -16.20
C ASP A 45 4.42 2.93 -16.46
N ARG A 46 4.34 2.57 -17.75
CA ARG A 46 3.56 1.43 -18.26
C ARG A 46 3.85 0.11 -17.55
N ALA A 47 5.08 -0.17 -17.12
CA ALA A 47 5.42 -1.48 -16.55
C ALA A 47 4.95 -1.68 -15.09
N GLU A 48 4.79 -0.62 -14.30
CA GLU A 48 4.43 -0.71 -12.87
C GLU A 48 2.94 -0.47 -12.61
N LEU A 49 2.25 0.21 -13.53
CA LEU A 49 0.83 0.58 -13.40
C LEU A 49 -0.18 -0.52 -13.71
N PHE A 50 0.13 -1.48 -14.56
CA PHE A 50 -0.84 -2.51 -14.98
C PHE A 50 -1.09 -3.57 -13.90
N CYS A 51 -0.83 -3.25 -12.62
CA CYS A 51 -1.37 -3.99 -11.50
C CYS A 51 -2.87 -3.68 -11.40
N HIS A 52 -3.71 -4.71 -11.30
CA HIS A 52 -5.18 -4.62 -11.16
C HIS A 52 -5.70 -3.65 -10.08
N GLN A 53 -4.83 -3.22 -9.15
CA GLN A 53 -5.14 -2.22 -8.12
C GLN A 53 -5.43 -0.83 -8.70
N VAL A 54 -4.73 -0.41 -9.76
CA VAL A 54 -4.83 0.97 -10.27
C VAL A 54 -6.10 1.18 -11.10
N GLU A 55 -6.55 0.16 -11.86
CA GLU A 55 -7.83 0.20 -12.58
C GLU A 55 -9.03 0.43 -11.65
N ASN A 56 -8.93 -0.02 -10.39
CA ASN A 56 -9.99 0.20 -9.41
C ASN A 56 -10.05 1.67 -8.99
N LEU A 57 -8.92 2.37 -8.88
CA LEU A 57 -8.88 3.79 -8.52
C LEU A 57 -9.51 4.67 -9.59
N GLU A 58 -9.22 4.38 -10.86
CA GLU A 58 -9.81 5.09 -12.01
C GLU A 58 -11.34 4.99 -11.98
N LYS A 59 -11.87 3.75 -11.88
CA LYS A 59 -13.32 3.49 -11.84
C LYS A 59 -14.00 4.07 -10.60
N SER A 60 -13.30 4.11 -9.47
CA SER A 60 -13.88 4.42 -8.17
C SER A 60 -13.86 5.90 -7.83
N PHE A 61 -12.84 6.63 -8.28
CA PHE A 61 -12.63 8.04 -7.89
C PHE A 61 -12.52 8.99 -9.09
N SER A 62 -12.70 8.49 -10.32
CA SER A 62 -12.52 9.28 -11.55
C SER A 62 -11.14 9.95 -11.61
N ILE A 63 -10.12 9.26 -11.10
CA ILE A 63 -8.71 9.67 -11.20
C ILE A 63 -8.23 9.23 -12.57
N ARG A 64 -7.76 10.16 -13.41
CA ARG A 64 -7.23 9.82 -14.73
C ARG A 64 -5.85 9.18 -14.60
N LEU A 65 -5.62 8.10 -15.33
CA LEU A 65 -4.30 7.48 -15.42
C LEU A 65 -3.62 7.97 -16.70
N GLU A 66 -2.53 8.70 -16.54
CA GLU A 66 -1.76 9.22 -17.66
C GLU A 66 -0.46 8.43 -17.79
N ASN A 67 -0.16 7.93 -18.99
CA ASN A 67 1.14 7.33 -19.23
C ASN A 67 2.18 8.43 -19.37
N ALA A 68 3.30 8.31 -18.67
CA ALA A 68 4.44 9.16 -18.93
C ALA A 68 4.87 8.98 -20.41
N PRO A 69 5.18 10.07 -21.15
CA PRO A 69 5.72 9.97 -22.50
C PRO A 69 6.90 8.98 -22.54
N PRO A 70 7.05 8.18 -23.62
CA PRO A 70 8.23 7.35 -23.79
C PRO A 70 9.48 8.23 -23.60
N TYR A 71 10.51 7.69 -22.93
CA TYR A 71 11.72 8.39 -22.47
C TYR A 71 11.65 9.15 -21.13
N ARG A 72 10.51 9.26 -20.42
CA ARG A 72 10.46 9.72 -19.00
C ARG A 72 10.89 8.64 -17.97
N GLY A 73 11.74 7.71 -18.41
CA GLY A 73 12.39 6.70 -17.57
C GLY A 73 13.38 7.31 -16.58
N ASP A 74 13.77 8.57 -16.76
CA ASP A 74 14.73 9.34 -15.96
C ASP A 74 14.39 9.42 -14.47
N LEU A 75 13.11 9.30 -14.13
CA LEU A 75 12.65 9.31 -12.74
C LEU A 75 12.96 8.00 -12.01
N LYS A 76 13.12 6.88 -12.72
CA LYS A 76 13.45 5.58 -12.13
C LYS A 76 14.90 5.54 -11.60
N PRO A 77 15.92 5.99 -12.36
CA PRO A 77 17.26 6.23 -11.83
C PRO A 77 17.28 7.15 -10.60
N ILE A 78 16.43 8.18 -10.55
CA ILE A 78 16.34 9.08 -9.38
C ILE A 78 15.79 8.35 -8.16
N VAL A 79 14.70 7.58 -8.31
CA VAL A 79 14.11 6.79 -7.22
C VAL A 79 15.08 5.69 -6.73
N GLU A 80 15.71 4.95 -7.65
CA GLU A 80 16.70 3.92 -7.31
C GLU A 80 17.96 4.51 -6.69
N SER A 81 18.47 5.62 -7.22
CA SER A 81 19.57 6.40 -6.61
C SER A 81 19.18 6.91 -5.23
N ARG A 82 17.93 7.32 -5.03
CA ARG A 82 17.43 7.75 -3.73
C ARG A 82 17.34 6.61 -2.72
N PHE A 83 16.85 5.44 -3.12
CA PHE A 83 16.91 4.24 -2.27
C PHE A 83 18.36 3.89 -1.91
N LYS A 84 19.29 4.00 -2.87
CA LYS A 84 20.73 3.82 -2.61
C LYS A 84 21.28 4.88 -1.66
N LEU A 85 20.86 6.15 -1.77
CA LEU A 85 21.27 7.24 -0.87
C LEU A 85 20.71 7.07 0.54
N ILE A 86 19.43 6.70 0.68
CA ILE A 86 18.83 6.39 1.98
C ILE A 86 19.56 5.21 2.61
N GLN A 87 19.84 4.15 1.83
CA GLN A 87 20.68 3.05 2.29
C GLN A 87 22.10 3.53 2.63
N ALA A 88 22.70 4.46 1.88
CA ALA A 88 24.04 4.97 2.13
C ALA A 88 24.12 5.89 3.35
N GLU A 89 23.10 6.71 3.64
CA GLU A 89 22.98 7.49 4.87
C GLU A 89 22.80 6.58 6.09
N PHE A 90 22.12 5.44 5.90
CA PHE A 90 21.87 4.45 6.94
C PHE A 90 23.04 3.50 7.22
N LYS A 91 23.76 3.07 6.18
CA LYS A 91 24.85 2.08 6.25
C LYS A 91 25.92 2.39 7.32
N PRO A 92 26.31 3.65 7.60
CA PRO A 92 27.22 3.98 8.68
C PRO A 92 26.69 3.67 10.09
N PHE A 93 25.36 3.66 10.26
CA PHE A 93 24.69 3.46 11.55
C PHE A 93 24.21 2.02 11.77
N ALA A 94 24.15 1.23 10.70
CA ALA A 94 23.82 -0.20 10.74
C ALA A 94 25.10 -1.04 10.57
N LYS A 95 25.72 -1.45 11.69
CA LYS A 95 26.71 -2.54 11.63
C LYS A 95 25.94 -3.80 11.19
N GLY A 96 26.45 -4.54 10.20
CA GLY A 96 25.79 -5.73 9.61
C GLY A 96 25.28 -5.59 8.16
N VAL A 97 25.88 -4.72 7.34
CA VAL A 97 25.51 -4.57 5.92
C VAL A 97 25.85 -5.84 5.14
N VAL A 98 24.87 -6.38 4.40
CA VAL A 98 25.05 -7.49 3.45
C VAL A 98 26.12 -7.09 2.43
N GLN A 99 27.29 -7.71 2.50
CA GLN A 99 28.27 -7.68 1.41
C GLN A 99 27.84 -8.73 0.38
N ASP A 100 28.02 -8.44 -0.92
CA ASP A 100 27.68 -9.32 -2.06
C ASP A 100 28.40 -10.69 -2.07
N VAL A 101 29.16 -11.01 -1.02
CA VAL A 101 29.89 -12.26 -0.90
C VAL A 101 29.20 -13.12 0.16
N ILE A 102 28.28 -13.98 -0.30
CA ILE A 102 27.86 -15.16 0.45
C ILE A 102 29.08 -16.08 0.52
N THR A 103 29.85 -15.93 1.59
CA THR A 103 30.73 -16.92 2.22
C THR A 103 31.33 -17.98 1.28
N LYS A 104 32.51 -17.72 0.70
CA LYS A 104 33.35 -18.77 0.08
C LYS A 104 34.66 -19.06 0.83
N LYS A 105 34.81 -18.66 2.09
CA LYS A 105 35.95 -19.10 2.92
C LYS A 105 35.46 -19.66 4.25
N ARG A 106 35.86 -20.89 4.57
CA ARG A 106 35.70 -21.52 5.90
C ARG A 106 36.21 -20.52 6.95
N GLY A 107 35.33 -20.06 7.84
CA GLY A 107 35.64 -19.08 8.90
C GLY A 107 35.07 -17.66 8.73
N GLY A 108 34.26 -17.38 7.70
CA GLY A 108 33.58 -16.08 7.56
C GLY A 108 32.48 -15.86 8.61
N LYS A 109 32.49 -14.69 9.27
CA LYS A 109 31.43 -14.26 10.19
C LYS A 109 30.09 -14.18 9.47
N ASP A 110 29.05 -14.73 10.08
CA ASP A 110 27.68 -14.62 9.56
C ASP A 110 27.15 -13.20 9.80
N TYR A 111 27.05 -12.41 8.73
CA TYR A 111 26.57 -11.02 8.79
C TYR A 111 25.12 -10.91 9.29
N ARG A 112 24.35 -12.01 9.27
CA ARG A 112 22.99 -12.06 9.84
C ARG A 112 23.01 -11.89 11.36
N LEU A 113 24.10 -12.31 12.02
CA LEU A 113 24.30 -12.17 13.47
C LEU A 113 24.81 -10.78 13.87
N ASP A 114 25.31 -10.00 12.90
CA ASP A 114 25.77 -8.62 13.11
C ASP A 114 24.66 -7.58 12.87
N ALA A 115 23.44 -7.98 12.49
CA ALA A 115 22.32 -7.07 12.25
C ALA A 115 21.91 -6.36 13.55
N THR A 116 22.27 -5.08 13.67
CA THR A 116 22.10 -4.28 14.90
C THR A 116 20.73 -3.63 15.06
N LEU A 117 19.86 -3.73 14.05
CA LEU A 117 18.58 -3.02 14.04
C LEU A 117 17.41 -3.97 13.79
N ASN A 118 16.35 -3.80 14.57
CA ASN A 118 15.09 -4.51 14.37
C ASN A 118 14.23 -3.81 13.28
N LEU A 119 13.16 -4.48 12.86
CA LEU A 119 12.28 -3.99 11.79
C LEU A 119 11.62 -2.64 12.13
N ASP A 120 11.30 -2.42 13.41
CA ASP A 120 10.65 -1.18 13.84
C ASP A 120 11.62 0.01 13.81
N GLU A 121 12.86 -0.20 14.25
CA GLU A 121 13.94 0.79 14.18
C GLU A 121 14.27 1.14 12.72
N PHE A 122 14.39 0.12 11.86
CA PHE A 122 14.60 0.33 10.44
C PHE A 122 13.45 1.14 9.82
N THR A 123 12.20 0.78 10.10
CA THR A 123 11.03 1.48 9.59
C THR A 123 10.99 2.93 10.08
N LYS A 124 11.28 3.17 11.37
CA LYS A 124 11.37 4.50 11.96
C LYS A 124 12.41 5.37 11.25
N ILE A 125 13.58 4.82 10.95
CA ILE A 125 14.64 5.53 10.22
C ILE A 125 14.14 5.93 8.83
N ILE A 126 13.51 5.03 8.08
CA ILE A 126 12.96 5.33 6.76
C ILE A 126 11.93 6.47 6.84
N LEU A 127 11.01 6.41 7.81
CA LEU A 127 9.98 7.44 8.01
C LEU A 127 10.59 8.82 8.29
N LEU A 128 11.61 8.89 9.15
CA LEU A 128 12.35 10.13 9.46
C LEU A 128 13.15 10.65 8.27
N SER A 129 13.79 9.76 7.51
CA SER A 129 14.52 10.14 6.28
C SER A 129 13.59 10.77 5.24
N VAL A 130 12.36 10.25 5.10
CA VAL A 130 11.34 10.83 4.20
C VAL A 130 10.91 12.22 4.68
N LEU A 131 10.64 12.40 5.98
CA LEU A 131 10.27 13.71 6.54
C LEU A 131 11.38 14.75 6.31
N LYS A 132 12.62 14.39 6.68
CA LYS A 132 13.78 15.26 6.51
C LYS A 132 13.97 15.65 5.04
N TYR A 133 13.81 14.70 4.13
CA TYR A 133 13.93 14.95 2.70
C TYR A 133 12.88 15.95 2.21
N ASN A 134 11.61 15.70 2.52
CA ASN A 134 10.52 16.53 2.05
C ASN A 134 10.66 17.98 2.56
N GLN A 135 11.12 18.16 3.79
CA GLN A 135 11.19 19.46 4.46
C GLN A 135 12.45 20.26 4.12
N PHE A 136 13.61 19.62 3.92
CA PHE A 136 14.90 20.34 3.91
C PHE A 136 15.77 20.07 2.70
N HIS A 137 15.48 19.05 1.89
CA HIS A 137 16.38 18.72 0.78
C HIS A 137 16.24 19.69 -0.38
N GLN A 138 17.34 20.36 -0.75
CA GLN A 138 17.43 21.14 -1.97
C GLN A 138 17.72 20.25 -3.18
N ILE A 139 16.88 20.33 -4.20
CA ILE A 139 17.02 19.60 -5.45
C ILE A 139 17.93 20.42 -6.38
N ASN A 140 19.17 19.95 -6.57
CA ASN A 140 20.19 20.69 -7.33
C ASN A 140 19.84 20.89 -8.82
N ASN A 141 19.22 19.89 -9.46
CA ASN A 141 18.91 19.91 -10.90
C ASN A 141 17.39 19.93 -11.13
N TYR A 142 16.68 20.79 -10.40
CA TYR A 142 15.24 20.93 -10.57
C TYR A 142 14.89 21.72 -11.83
N ASP A 143 14.23 21.07 -12.78
CA ASP A 143 13.66 21.71 -13.96
C ASP A 143 12.46 22.59 -13.55
N ARG A 144 12.64 23.92 -13.61
CA ARG A 144 11.66 24.92 -13.18
C ARG A 144 10.77 25.30 -14.37
N ASP A 145 9.46 25.15 -14.21
CA ASP A 145 8.49 25.78 -15.12
C ASP A 145 8.60 27.33 -15.07
N ILE A 146 8.13 27.96 -16.14
CA ILE A 146 8.26 29.40 -16.39
C ILE A 146 7.56 30.31 -15.37
N ASP A 147 6.52 29.80 -14.71
CA ASP A 147 5.67 30.50 -13.75
C ASP A 147 6.17 30.38 -12.30
N LEU A 148 7.19 29.56 -12.03
CA LEU A 148 7.75 29.43 -10.69
C LEU A 148 8.60 30.67 -10.33
N PRO A 149 8.36 31.30 -9.15
CA PRO A 149 9.18 32.40 -8.67
C PRO A 149 10.65 32.01 -8.57
N GLN A 150 11.57 32.91 -8.91
CA GLN A 150 13.03 32.62 -8.90
C GLN A 150 13.56 32.37 -7.48
N ASP A 151 12.99 33.04 -6.48
CA ASP A 151 13.32 32.97 -5.06
C ASP A 151 12.73 31.74 -4.35
N LEU A 152 11.80 31.02 -4.98
CA LEU A 152 11.21 29.82 -4.38
C LEU A 152 12.29 28.73 -4.23
N PRO A 153 12.56 28.22 -3.02
CA PRO A 153 13.57 27.18 -2.85
C PRO A 153 13.12 25.88 -3.53
N ALA A 154 14.07 25.19 -4.18
CA ALA A 154 13.84 23.89 -4.82
C ALA A 154 13.74 22.75 -3.78
N VAL A 155 12.92 22.95 -2.76
CA VAL A 155 12.64 22.01 -1.66
C VAL A 155 11.26 21.40 -1.89
N PRO A 156 11.06 20.07 -1.77
CA PRO A 156 9.79 19.43 -2.07
C PRO A 156 8.58 20.08 -1.38
N MET A 157 8.68 20.39 -0.10
CA MET A 157 7.60 21.04 0.66
C MET A 157 7.27 22.44 0.14
N ALA A 158 8.29 23.25 -0.17
CA ALA A 158 8.10 24.61 -0.68
C ALA A 158 7.45 24.60 -2.06
N LEU A 159 7.94 23.72 -2.95
CA LEU A 159 7.38 23.50 -4.28
C LEU A 159 5.93 23.01 -4.21
N TRP A 160 5.62 22.09 -3.28
CA TRP A 160 4.27 21.58 -3.06
C TRP A 160 3.31 22.68 -2.60
N ASN A 161 3.69 23.42 -1.55
CA ASN A 161 2.86 24.48 -0.98
C ASN A 161 2.56 25.58 -2.01
N TRP A 162 3.56 25.98 -2.79
CA TRP A 162 3.37 26.94 -3.87
C TRP A 162 2.42 26.38 -4.94
N GLY A 163 2.58 25.12 -5.35
CA GLY A 163 1.70 24.46 -6.33
C GLY A 163 0.25 24.36 -5.86
N ILE A 164 0.01 24.02 -4.58
CA ILE A 164 -1.34 23.99 -4.00
C ILE A 164 -2.01 25.36 -4.06
N GLN A 165 -1.28 26.42 -3.77
CA GLN A 165 -1.81 27.78 -3.77
C GLN A 165 -2.08 28.34 -5.18
N HIS A 166 -1.27 27.99 -6.18
CA HIS A 166 -1.25 28.68 -7.48
C HIS A 166 -1.70 27.82 -8.66
N ARG A 167 -1.59 26.49 -8.58
CA ARG A 167 -1.84 25.56 -9.70
C ARG A 167 -3.03 24.64 -9.52
N THR A 168 -3.53 24.49 -8.30
CA THR A 168 -4.49 23.42 -7.99
C THR A 168 -5.89 23.98 -7.82
N GLY A 169 -6.87 23.42 -8.54
CA GLY A 169 -8.29 23.59 -8.22
C GLY A 169 -8.66 22.86 -6.92
N LYS A 170 -9.93 22.94 -6.49
CA LYS A 170 -10.41 22.25 -5.27
C LYS A 170 -10.09 20.74 -5.35
N LEU A 171 -9.18 20.27 -4.49
CA LEU A 171 -8.90 18.84 -4.33
C LEU A 171 -10.18 18.12 -3.91
N ARG A 172 -10.46 16.98 -4.55
CA ARG A 172 -11.63 16.17 -4.19
C ARG A 172 -11.35 15.48 -2.86
N THR A 173 -12.29 15.62 -1.93
CA THR A 173 -12.27 14.90 -0.66
C THR A 173 -13.04 13.59 -0.82
N ALA A 174 -12.39 12.49 -0.46
CA ALA A 174 -13.02 11.19 -0.27
C ALA A 174 -12.78 10.76 1.17
N SER A 175 -13.65 9.92 1.74
CA SER A 175 -13.41 9.40 3.07
C SER A 175 -12.17 8.51 3.08
N ASP A 176 -11.35 8.64 4.13
CA ASP A 176 -10.11 7.88 4.31
C ASP A 176 -10.35 6.37 4.15
N GLN A 177 -11.46 5.89 4.70
CA GLN A 177 -11.87 4.49 4.61
C GLN A 177 -12.18 4.08 3.16
N ALA A 178 -12.87 4.91 2.39
CA ALA A 178 -13.16 4.59 0.99
C ALA A 178 -11.87 4.51 0.16
N VAL A 179 -10.95 5.47 0.35
CA VAL A 179 -9.66 5.48 -0.35
C VAL A 179 -8.83 4.24 0.02
N TYR A 180 -8.78 3.92 1.31
CA TYR A 180 -8.09 2.73 1.80
C TYR A 180 -8.64 1.45 1.16
N VAL A 181 -9.96 1.23 1.22
CA VAL A 181 -10.59 0.02 0.65
C VAL A 181 -10.38 -0.09 -0.85
N ALA A 182 -10.39 1.03 -1.57
CA ALA A 182 -10.18 1.06 -3.01
C ALA A 182 -8.74 0.72 -3.42
N LEU A 183 -7.75 0.99 -2.56
CA LEU A 183 -6.34 0.65 -2.77
C LEU A 183 -6.00 -0.81 -2.46
N LEU A 184 -6.87 -1.51 -1.72
CA LEU A 184 -6.62 -2.89 -1.35
C LEU A 184 -6.66 -3.82 -2.57
N PRO A 185 -5.81 -4.86 -2.61
CA PRO A 185 -5.92 -5.91 -3.62
C PRO A 185 -7.31 -6.57 -3.55
N ARG A 186 -7.85 -6.89 -4.72
CA ARG A 186 -9.14 -7.56 -4.87
C ARG A 186 -8.95 -9.00 -5.29
N GLU A 187 -9.79 -9.86 -4.74
CA GLU A 187 -9.80 -11.29 -5.04
C GLU A 187 -11.23 -11.80 -5.16
N LYS A 188 -11.39 -12.92 -5.86
CA LYS A 188 -12.68 -13.58 -6.02
C LYS A 188 -13.05 -14.37 -4.76
N ALA A 189 -14.06 -13.89 -4.03
CA ALA A 189 -14.62 -14.59 -2.87
C ALA A 189 -15.76 -15.51 -3.30
N THR A 190 -15.62 -16.81 -3.03
CA THR A 190 -16.62 -17.82 -3.38
C THR A 190 -17.64 -18.00 -2.27
N LEU A 191 -18.93 -18.03 -2.62
CA LEU A 191 -19.99 -18.26 -1.63
C LEU A 191 -20.10 -19.76 -1.32
N SER A 192 -20.05 -20.13 -0.05
CA SER A 192 -20.37 -21.47 0.47
C SER A 192 -21.62 -21.43 1.36
N ASN A 193 -22.00 -22.55 1.98
CA ASN A 193 -23.11 -22.57 2.95
C ASN A 193 -22.66 -22.07 4.34
N ARG A 194 -21.35 -21.90 4.53
CA ARG A 194 -20.73 -21.49 5.78
C ARG A 194 -20.32 -20.02 5.79
N GLY A 195 -20.37 -19.37 4.62
CA GLY A 195 -19.87 -18.00 4.44
C GLY A 195 -19.16 -17.81 3.11
N LEU A 196 -18.56 -16.63 2.94
CA LEU A 196 -17.67 -16.27 1.85
C LEU A 196 -16.27 -16.83 2.08
N LYS A 197 -15.68 -17.44 1.07
CA LYS A 197 -14.35 -18.06 1.17
C LYS A 197 -13.34 -17.39 0.25
N ILE A 198 -12.21 -17.01 0.83
CA ILE A 198 -11.03 -16.48 0.15
C ILE A 198 -9.78 -17.07 0.83
N PHE A 199 -8.79 -17.50 0.05
CA PHE A 199 -7.52 -18.07 0.54
C PHE A 199 -7.61 -19.18 1.59
N GLY A 200 -8.71 -19.93 1.63
CA GLY A 200 -8.92 -20.97 2.65
C GLY A 200 -9.67 -20.50 3.90
N VAL A 201 -9.83 -19.19 4.09
CA VAL A 201 -10.51 -18.57 5.24
C VAL A 201 -11.97 -18.29 4.90
N THR A 202 -12.85 -18.50 5.87
CA THR A 202 -14.31 -18.29 5.73
C THR A 202 -14.76 -17.06 6.53
N TYR A 203 -15.52 -16.18 5.88
CA TYR A 203 -16.02 -14.91 6.40
C TYR A 203 -17.54 -14.85 6.37
N THR A 204 -18.12 -14.09 7.28
CA THR A 204 -19.56 -13.82 7.33
C THR A 204 -19.83 -12.34 7.62
N CYS A 205 -21.00 -11.87 7.21
CA CYS A 205 -21.57 -10.57 7.59
C CYS A 205 -23.10 -10.69 7.67
N PRO A 206 -23.79 -9.79 8.39
CA PRO A 206 -25.25 -9.82 8.55
C PRO A 206 -26.00 -9.90 7.22
N GLU A 207 -25.53 -9.17 6.20
CA GLU A 207 -26.17 -9.05 4.90
C GLU A 207 -26.21 -10.37 4.13
N LEU A 208 -25.25 -11.28 4.35
CA LEU A 208 -25.31 -12.63 3.77
C LEU A 208 -26.48 -13.45 4.31
N TYR A 209 -26.84 -13.25 5.58
CA TYR A 209 -27.98 -13.91 6.20
C TYR A 209 -29.29 -13.30 5.74
N GLU A 210 -29.38 -11.96 5.72
CA GLU A 210 -30.57 -11.24 5.24
C GLU A 210 -30.92 -11.58 3.79
N LYS A 211 -29.90 -11.73 2.93
CA LYS A 211 -30.07 -12.16 1.53
C LYS A 211 -30.33 -13.66 1.36
N GLY A 212 -30.23 -14.45 2.43
CA GLY A 212 -30.38 -15.91 2.41
C GLY A 212 -29.30 -16.62 1.59
N TRP A 213 -28.17 -15.97 1.30
CA TRP A 213 -27.14 -16.49 0.37
C TRP A 213 -26.36 -17.68 0.92
N LEU A 214 -26.47 -17.96 2.22
CA LEU A 214 -25.89 -19.14 2.85
C LEU A 214 -26.73 -20.41 2.62
N HIS A 215 -28.01 -20.27 2.27
CA HIS A 215 -28.87 -21.40 1.93
C HIS A 215 -28.72 -21.77 0.45
N ARG A 216 -28.67 -23.08 0.14
CA ARG A 216 -28.73 -23.59 -1.23
C ARG A 216 -30.19 -23.90 -1.58
N GLN A 217 -30.96 -22.87 -1.88
CA GLN A 217 -32.31 -23.03 -2.42
C GLN A 217 -32.35 -22.45 -3.83
N ASN A 218 -32.94 -23.17 -4.78
CA ASN A 218 -33.05 -22.75 -6.19
C ASN A 218 -33.96 -21.52 -6.38
N THR A 219 -34.67 -21.10 -5.35
CA THR A 219 -35.55 -19.93 -5.32
C THR A 219 -34.81 -18.62 -5.07
N ILE A 220 -33.57 -18.66 -4.57
CA ILE A 220 -32.78 -17.48 -4.23
C ILE A 220 -31.76 -17.22 -5.35
N ASN A 221 -31.81 -16.02 -5.96
CA ASN A 221 -30.83 -15.59 -6.95
C ASN A 221 -29.46 -15.32 -6.28
N ARG A 222 -28.68 -16.39 -6.13
CA ARG A 222 -27.39 -16.40 -5.44
C ARG A 222 -26.24 -16.17 -6.43
N PRO A 223 -25.38 -15.15 -6.22
CA PRO A 223 -24.21 -14.98 -7.06
C PRO A 223 -23.22 -16.14 -6.87
N LYS A 224 -22.55 -16.56 -7.94
CA LYS A 224 -21.50 -17.61 -7.87
C LYS A 224 -20.31 -17.15 -7.03
N PHE A 225 -20.00 -15.86 -7.06
CA PHE A 225 -18.90 -15.22 -6.35
C PHE A 225 -19.16 -13.72 -6.20
N LEU A 226 -18.43 -13.10 -5.29
CA LEU A 226 -18.32 -11.65 -5.14
C LEU A 226 -16.84 -11.27 -5.21
N TYR A 227 -16.53 -10.01 -5.49
CA TYR A 227 -15.18 -9.51 -5.30
C TYR A 227 -15.03 -9.02 -3.87
N ALA A 228 -13.90 -9.34 -3.25
CA ALA A 228 -13.55 -8.82 -1.93
C ALA A 228 -12.17 -8.16 -1.97
N ALA A 229 -12.08 -6.95 -1.41
CA ALA A 229 -10.83 -6.31 -1.07
C ALA A 229 -10.31 -6.88 0.26
N TYR A 230 -9.00 -7.11 0.35
CA TYR A 230 -8.36 -7.66 1.55
C TYR A 230 -7.06 -6.93 1.87
N ASP A 231 -6.75 -6.74 3.15
CA ASP A 231 -5.46 -6.19 3.59
C ASP A 231 -4.50 -7.36 3.83
N PRO A 232 -3.38 -7.50 3.09
CA PRO A 232 -2.42 -8.58 3.32
C PRO A 232 -1.89 -8.67 4.76
N SER A 233 -1.92 -7.58 5.52
CA SER A 233 -1.51 -7.53 6.92
C SER A 233 -2.60 -7.94 7.92
N ASN A 234 -3.85 -8.09 7.49
CA ASN A 234 -4.98 -8.43 8.36
C ASN A 234 -5.94 -9.44 7.69
N ALA A 235 -5.97 -10.67 8.20
CA ALA A 235 -6.85 -11.73 7.73
C ALA A 235 -8.23 -11.75 8.41
N GLU A 236 -8.49 -10.93 9.43
CA GLU A 236 -9.75 -10.96 10.18
C GLU A 236 -10.90 -10.30 9.44
N LYS A 237 -10.60 -9.33 8.57
CA LYS A 237 -11.61 -8.51 7.88
C LYS A 237 -11.35 -8.46 6.38
N ILE A 238 -12.44 -8.53 5.62
CA ILE A 238 -12.46 -8.27 4.18
C ILE A 238 -13.62 -7.31 3.84
N TYR A 239 -13.51 -6.65 2.70
CA TYR A 239 -14.51 -5.69 2.20
C TYR A 239 -15.17 -6.26 0.94
N VAL A 240 -16.44 -6.64 1.05
CA VAL A 240 -17.17 -7.41 0.02
C VAL A 240 -17.97 -6.47 -0.87
N PHE A 241 -17.63 -6.38 -2.14
CA PHE A 241 -18.37 -5.58 -3.13
C PHE A 241 -19.58 -6.36 -3.65
N TYR A 242 -20.78 -5.86 -3.35
CA TYR A 242 -22.04 -6.52 -3.69
C TYR A 242 -22.69 -6.00 -4.98
N GLU A 243 -22.19 -4.88 -5.52
CA GLU A 243 -22.58 -4.30 -6.80
C GLU A 243 -21.37 -4.35 -7.76
N GLN A 244 -21.61 -4.67 -9.03
CA GLN A 244 -20.55 -4.59 -10.05
C GLN A 244 -20.15 -3.13 -10.28
N SER A 245 -18.85 -2.87 -10.40
CA SER A 245 -18.30 -1.54 -10.69
C SER A 245 -18.70 -0.45 -9.67
N SER A 246 -19.03 -0.85 -8.44
CA SER A 246 -19.42 0.05 -7.35
C SER A 246 -18.36 0.04 -6.25
N LEU A 247 -18.23 1.16 -5.55
CA LEU A 247 -17.42 1.27 -4.33
C LEU A 247 -18.17 0.79 -3.08
N LYS A 248 -19.47 0.49 -3.19
CA LYS A 248 -20.24 0.03 -2.05
C LYS A 248 -19.79 -1.38 -1.66
N TYR A 249 -19.52 -1.54 -0.37
CA TYR A 249 -19.08 -2.80 0.19
C TYR A 249 -19.79 -3.11 1.50
N TRP A 250 -19.80 -4.39 1.88
CA TRP A 250 -20.07 -4.84 3.24
C TRP A 250 -18.75 -5.20 3.93
N GLU A 251 -18.67 -4.98 5.23
CA GLU A 251 -17.54 -5.48 6.02
C GLU A 251 -17.86 -6.91 6.48
N ALA A 252 -17.05 -7.87 6.04
CA ALA A 252 -17.18 -9.24 6.49
C ALA A 252 -16.00 -9.62 7.39
N THR A 253 -16.32 -10.25 8.51
CA THR A 253 -15.34 -10.69 9.50
C THR A 253 -15.17 -12.20 9.45
N ILE A 254 -14.03 -12.67 9.94
CA ILE A 254 -13.73 -14.09 10.01
C ILE A 254 -14.81 -14.84 10.80
N SER A 255 -15.26 -15.96 10.23
CA SER A 255 -16.28 -16.82 10.83
C SER A 255 -15.66 -17.77 11.86
N ASP A 256 -16.49 -18.37 12.71
CA ASP A 256 -16.05 -19.36 13.69
C ASP A 256 -15.41 -20.61 13.05
N TYR A 257 -15.77 -20.93 11.80
CA TYR A 257 -15.15 -22.02 11.04
C TYR A 257 -13.67 -21.81 10.72
N SER A 258 -13.20 -20.57 10.76
CA SER A 258 -11.81 -20.20 10.50
C SER A 258 -11.19 -19.44 11.67
N ARG A 259 -11.73 -19.61 12.89
CA ARG A 259 -11.25 -18.92 14.10
C ARG A 259 -9.76 -19.11 14.41
N GLU A 260 -9.14 -20.15 13.86
CA GLU A 260 -7.69 -20.40 13.98
C GLU A 260 -6.82 -19.27 13.41
N PHE A 261 -7.37 -18.47 12.49
CA PHE A 261 -6.66 -17.34 11.86
C PHE A 261 -7.03 -15.97 12.46
N LYS A 262 -7.70 -15.92 13.63
CA LYS A 262 -7.91 -14.66 14.35
C LYS A 262 -6.58 -14.09 14.83
N GLY A 263 -6.33 -12.82 14.53
CA GLY A 263 -5.10 -12.09 14.81
C GLY A 263 -3.99 -12.26 13.77
N TYR A 264 -4.23 -13.02 12.69
CA TYR A 264 -3.19 -13.36 11.71
C TYR A 264 -3.25 -12.39 10.52
N SER A 265 -2.10 -12.22 9.87
CA SER A 265 -1.99 -11.64 8.54
C SER A 265 -2.26 -12.69 7.46
N PHE A 266 -2.63 -12.28 6.25
CA PHE A 266 -2.80 -13.24 5.14
C PHE A 266 -1.48 -13.92 4.77
N TRP A 267 -0.33 -13.28 5.04
CA TRP A 267 0.97 -13.91 4.88
C TRP A 267 1.13 -15.16 5.74
N GLU A 268 0.77 -15.07 7.02
CA GLU A 268 0.83 -16.21 7.94
C GLU A 268 -0.20 -17.28 7.56
N VAL A 269 -1.42 -16.86 7.16
CA VAL A 269 -2.46 -17.76 6.64
C VAL A 269 -1.94 -18.57 5.44
N TRP A 270 -1.29 -17.92 4.47
CA TRP A 270 -0.74 -18.60 3.30
C TRP A 270 0.39 -19.57 3.67
N GLN A 271 1.25 -19.23 4.63
CA GLN A 271 2.29 -20.12 5.13
C GLN A 271 1.69 -21.38 5.77
N ILE A 272 0.74 -21.21 6.68
CA ILE A 272 0.06 -22.32 7.37
C ILE A 272 -0.65 -23.23 6.37
N ASN A 273 -1.44 -22.64 5.47
CA ASN A 273 -2.15 -23.39 4.43
C ASN A 273 -1.19 -24.14 3.50
N SER A 274 -0.02 -23.58 3.21
CA SER A 274 1.01 -24.25 2.40
C SER A 274 1.60 -25.46 3.10
N VAL A 275 1.86 -25.37 4.41
CA VAL A 275 2.33 -26.50 5.23
C VAL A 275 1.26 -27.59 5.33
N GLN A 276 0.01 -27.22 5.65
CA GLN A 276 -1.11 -28.16 5.74
C GLN A 276 -1.33 -28.92 4.43
N LYS A 277 -1.27 -28.24 3.28
CA LYS A 277 -1.38 -28.87 1.95
C LYS A 277 -0.26 -29.88 1.69
N LYS A 278 0.98 -29.60 2.11
CA LYS A 278 2.11 -30.55 1.97
C LYS A 278 1.92 -31.79 2.84
N LEU A 279 1.48 -31.61 4.08
CA LEU A 279 1.21 -32.73 5.01
C LEU A 279 0.09 -33.65 4.52
N LEU A 280 -0.95 -33.09 3.90
CA LEU A 280 -2.04 -33.87 3.30
C LEU A 280 -1.59 -34.66 2.08
N LYS A 281 -0.72 -34.09 1.23
CA LYS A 281 -0.17 -34.78 0.06
C LYS A 281 0.77 -35.94 0.41
N ASN A 282 1.48 -35.86 1.54
CA ASN A 282 2.40 -36.90 1.99
C ASN A 282 1.71 -38.05 2.74
N LYS A 283 0.39 -37.94 3.00
CA LYS A 283 -0.43 -38.98 3.66
C LYS A 283 -1.24 -39.82 2.66
N ILE A 284 -1.14 -39.53 1.36
CA ILE A 284 -1.76 -40.24 0.24
C ILE A 284 -0.63 -40.92 -0.53
#